data_AF-A0A956WAJ0-F1
#
_entry.id   AF-A0A956WAJ0-F1
#
_cell.length_a   1.000
_cell.length_b   1.000
_cell.length_c   1.000
_cell.angle_alpha   90.00
_cell.angle_beta   90.00
_cell.angle_gamma   90.00
#
_symmetry.space_group_name_H-M   'P 1'
#
loop_
_entity.id
_entity.type
_entity.pdbx_description
1 polymer ?
#
loop_
_entity_poly.entity_id
_entity_poly.type
_entity_poly.pdbx_seq_one_letter_code
_entity_poly.pdbx_strand_id
1 'polypeptide(L)'
;TVRVYPSLHSCIWTRAAAPGKPVFGDYGTTENEKLERLNARRAARGEAFYAGMANSSSTGGPLDFLIETPEGTILFQDSMGYWTGLYAHLNPDVALLAAAGRGNIDGEPIQGSVEDFIVRECELLRPRRVILGHHDNFAGIEGAPDITDLTPVLEELDRVTPGVEVVPMELGGRVTLW
;
A
#
# COMPACT_ATOMS: atom_id res chain seq x y z
N THR A 1 -22.92 4.33 0.16
CA THR A 1 -22.85 2.88 0.44
C THR A 1 -21.40 2.45 0.59
N VAL A 2 -21.12 1.27 1.13
CA VAL A 2 -19.75 0.74 1.21
C VAL A 2 -19.72 -0.65 0.59
N ARG A 3 -18.85 -0.83 -0.40
CA ARG A 3 -18.52 -2.13 -1.00
C ARG A 3 -17.15 -2.57 -0.50
N VAL A 4 -17.04 -3.83 -0.10
CA VAL A 4 -15.81 -4.40 0.48
C VAL A 4 -15.19 -5.36 -0.51
N TYR A 5 -13.89 -5.23 -0.74
CA TYR A 5 -13.13 -6.05 -1.67
C TYR A 5 -12.01 -6.78 -0.92
N PRO A 6 -11.72 -8.05 -1.26
CA PRO A 6 -10.51 -8.69 -0.77
C PRO A 6 -9.29 -7.97 -1.34
N SER A 7 -8.29 -7.75 -0.49
CA SER A 7 -7.06 -7.04 -0.84
C SER A 7 -5.83 -7.90 -0.54
N LEU A 8 -4.66 -7.32 -0.73
CA LEU A 8 -3.36 -7.90 -0.38
C LEU A 8 -2.60 -6.94 0.52
N HIS A 9 -1.83 -7.50 1.44
CA HIS A 9 -0.93 -6.69 2.25
C HIS A 9 0.37 -6.53 1.45
N SER A 10 1.08 -5.42 1.68
CA SER A 10 2.48 -5.31 1.26
C SER A 10 3.29 -6.56 1.68
N CYS A 11 4.30 -6.92 0.91
CA CYS A 11 5.07 -8.15 1.10
C CYS A 11 5.99 -8.06 2.33
N ILE A 12 5.41 -8.08 3.54
CA ILE A 12 6.08 -7.96 4.84
C ILE A 12 7.04 -9.11 5.17
N TRP A 13 7.09 -10.14 4.32
CA TRP A 13 8.04 -11.25 4.37
C TRP A 13 9.29 -11.00 3.49
N THR A 14 9.30 -9.93 2.68
CA THR A 14 10.41 -9.53 1.79
C THR A 14 11.13 -8.28 2.30
N ARG A 15 12.26 -7.94 1.67
CA ARG A 15 12.93 -6.65 1.91
C ARG A 15 12.20 -5.55 1.13
N ALA A 16 12.04 -4.39 1.75
CA ALA A 16 11.66 -3.16 1.08
C ALA A 16 12.89 -2.26 0.93
N ALA A 17 12.79 -1.24 0.08
CA ALA A 17 13.80 -0.21 -0.08
C ALA A 17 13.15 1.18 0.06
N ALA A 18 13.98 2.20 0.18
CA ALA A 18 13.53 3.58 0.07
C ALA A 18 12.99 3.88 -1.35
N PRO A 19 12.16 4.92 -1.53
CA PRO A 19 11.72 5.39 -2.85
C PRO A 19 12.90 5.65 -3.79
N GLY A 20 12.69 5.50 -5.11
CA GLY A 20 13.77 5.63 -6.10
C GLY A 20 14.67 4.40 -6.22
N LYS A 21 14.47 3.35 -5.40
CA LYS A 21 15.30 2.13 -5.41
C LYS A 21 14.48 0.90 -5.73
N PRO A 22 14.70 0.26 -6.89
CA PRO A 22 13.96 -0.94 -7.23
C PRO A 22 14.46 -2.16 -6.42
N VAL A 23 13.53 -3.05 -6.10
CA VAL A 23 13.80 -4.35 -5.45
C VAL A 23 13.32 -5.48 -6.36
N PHE A 24 14.20 -6.45 -6.59
CA PHE A 24 13.97 -7.60 -7.45
C PHE A 24 14.14 -8.92 -6.70
N GLY A 25 13.58 -10.00 -7.24
CA GLY A 25 13.57 -11.33 -6.66
C GLY A 25 12.34 -11.61 -5.80
N ASP A 26 12.39 -12.73 -5.06
CA ASP A 26 11.35 -13.27 -4.18
C ASP A 26 10.08 -13.81 -4.87
N TYR A 27 10.04 -13.85 -6.21
CA TYR A 27 8.96 -14.48 -6.97
C TYR A 27 8.84 -15.97 -6.69
N GLY A 28 7.60 -16.47 -6.63
CA GLY A 28 7.33 -17.90 -6.46
C GLY A 28 7.74 -18.44 -5.10
N THR A 29 7.98 -17.56 -4.12
CA THR A 29 8.20 -17.96 -2.73
C THR A 29 6.95 -18.65 -2.23
N THR A 30 7.10 -19.85 -1.69
CA THR A 30 6.00 -20.66 -1.16
C THR A 30 5.46 -20.08 0.14
N GLU A 31 4.23 -20.43 0.51
CA GLU A 31 3.64 -19.98 1.78
C GLU A 31 4.46 -20.42 3.00
N ASN A 32 5.04 -21.62 2.97
CA ASN A 32 5.90 -22.09 4.06
C ASN A 32 7.15 -21.22 4.22
N GLU A 33 7.81 -20.85 3.11
CA GLU A 33 8.97 -19.95 3.15
C GLU A 33 8.57 -18.54 3.61
N LYS A 34 7.39 -18.05 3.22
CA LYS A 34 6.84 -16.77 3.72
C LYS A 34 6.66 -16.82 5.24
N LEU A 35 6.04 -17.88 5.75
CA LEU A 35 5.81 -18.09 7.19
C LEU A 35 7.11 -18.20 7.96
N GLU A 36 8.11 -18.93 7.45
CA GLU A 36 9.43 -19.02 8.08
C GLU A 36 10.10 -17.65 8.21
N ARG A 37 10.07 -16.84 7.15
CA ARG A 37 10.61 -15.46 7.16
C ARG A 37 9.86 -14.56 8.13
N LEU A 38 8.54 -14.67 8.20
CA LEU A 38 7.72 -13.90 9.15
C LEU A 38 8.00 -14.30 10.60
N ASN A 39 8.12 -15.60 10.88
CA ASN A 39 8.46 -16.10 12.20
C ASN A 39 9.86 -15.65 12.64
N ALA A 40 10.84 -15.67 11.73
CA ALA A 40 12.18 -15.14 12.01
C ALA A 40 12.15 -13.65 12.34
N ARG A 41 11.36 -12.85 11.59
CA ARG A 41 11.16 -11.41 11.88
C ARG A 41 10.47 -11.18 13.22
N ARG A 42 9.43 -11.98 13.52
CA ARG A 42 8.73 -11.92 14.81
C ARG A 42 9.68 -12.19 15.97
N ALA A 43 10.48 -13.25 15.86
CA ALA A 43 11.48 -13.62 16.85
C ALA A 43 12.52 -12.49 17.06
N ALA A 44 12.98 -11.85 15.97
CA ALA A 44 13.94 -10.74 16.04
C ALA A 44 13.36 -9.49 16.73
N ARG A 45 12.06 -9.18 16.54
CA ARG A 45 11.39 -8.04 17.20
C ARG A 45 11.00 -8.31 18.65
N GLY A 46 10.82 -9.58 19.02
CA GLY A 46 10.43 -10.00 20.37
C GLY A 46 8.95 -9.82 20.67
N GLU A 47 8.43 -10.62 21.60
CA GLU A 47 6.99 -10.67 21.93
C GLU A 47 6.45 -9.34 22.51
N ALA A 48 7.29 -8.57 23.21
CA ALA A 48 6.88 -7.28 23.78
C ALA A 48 6.43 -6.26 22.72
N PHE A 49 7.05 -6.28 21.53
CA PHE A 49 6.65 -5.45 20.40
C PHE A 49 5.21 -5.77 19.96
N TYR A 50 4.88 -7.05 19.83
CA TYR A 50 3.56 -7.49 19.36
C TYR A 50 2.47 -7.41 20.43
N ALA A 51 2.82 -7.50 21.71
CA ALA A 51 1.87 -7.34 22.81
C ALA A 51 1.24 -5.94 22.87
N GLY A 52 1.95 -4.92 22.36
CA GLY A 52 1.44 -3.54 22.27
C GLY A 52 0.60 -3.26 21.01
N MET A 53 0.52 -4.19 20.06
CA MET A 53 -0.23 -4.02 18.82
C MET A 53 -1.66 -4.55 18.96
N ALA A 54 -2.62 -3.83 18.38
CA ALA A 54 -3.94 -4.38 18.14
C ALA A 54 -3.80 -5.61 17.23
N ASN A 55 -4.23 -6.78 17.72
CA ASN A 55 -4.14 -8.04 17.00
C ASN A 55 -5.49 -8.77 17.01
N SER A 56 -5.66 -9.68 16.04
CA SER A 56 -6.85 -10.51 15.90
C SER A 56 -6.44 -11.97 15.95
N SER A 57 -7.25 -12.80 16.62
CA SER A 57 -7.12 -14.27 16.57
C SER A 57 -7.76 -14.86 15.30
N SER A 58 -8.38 -14.04 14.45
CA SER A 58 -8.97 -14.42 13.17
C SER A 58 -8.10 -13.95 12.02
N THR A 59 -7.86 -14.84 11.05
CA THR A 59 -7.22 -14.52 9.77
C THR A 59 -8.24 -13.86 8.84
N GLY A 60 -8.61 -12.62 9.14
CA GLY A 60 -9.29 -11.74 8.19
C GLY A 60 -8.22 -11.01 7.41
N GLY A 61 -7.89 -11.48 6.21
CA GLY A 61 -6.92 -10.82 5.35
C GLY A 61 -7.26 -9.34 5.10
N PRO A 62 -6.32 -8.58 4.53
CA PRO A 62 -6.53 -7.16 4.24
C PRO A 62 -7.74 -6.96 3.32
N LEU A 63 -8.43 -5.84 3.51
CA LEU A 63 -9.63 -5.46 2.79
C LEU A 63 -9.49 -4.03 2.29
N ASP A 64 -10.02 -3.80 1.10
CA ASP A 64 -10.20 -2.45 0.56
C ASP A 64 -11.68 -2.09 0.54
N PHE A 65 -11.96 -0.80 0.63
CA PHE A 65 -13.31 -0.28 0.76
C PHE A 65 -13.58 0.74 -0.35
N LEU A 66 -14.58 0.47 -1.18
CA LEU A 66 -15.13 1.46 -2.11
C LEU A 66 -16.34 2.11 -1.46
N ILE A 67 -16.16 3.36 -1.06
CA ILE A 67 -17.14 4.18 -0.37
C ILE A 67 -17.81 5.06 -1.42
N GLU A 68 -19.13 4.95 -1.52
CA GLU A 68 -19.94 5.71 -2.47
C GLU A 68 -20.72 6.78 -1.70
N THR A 69 -20.55 8.03 -2.11
CA THR A 69 -21.27 9.19 -1.59
C THR A 69 -22.08 9.84 -2.72
N PRO A 70 -23.02 10.75 -2.41
CA PRO A 70 -23.70 11.53 -3.45
C PRO A 70 -22.77 12.36 -4.34
N GLU A 71 -21.60 12.77 -3.82
CA GLU A 71 -20.62 13.61 -4.49
C GLU A 71 -19.64 12.81 -5.36
N GLY A 72 -19.38 11.55 -5.02
CA GLY A 72 -18.46 10.70 -5.76
C GLY A 72 -18.08 9.42 -5.03
N THR A 73 -17.03 8.77 -5.52
CA THR A 73 -16.55 7.48 -5.03
C THR A 73 -15.13 7.57 -4.50
N ILE A 74 -14.88 6.90 -3.38
CA ILE A 74 -13.60 6.89 -2.68
C ILE A 74 -13.15 5.44 -2.52
N LEU A 75 -12.01 5.09 -3.08
CA LEU A 75 -11.32 3.86 -2.70
C LEU A 75 -10.41 4.14 -1.51
N PHE A 76 -10.52 3.34 -0.46
CA PHE A 76 -9.60 3.32 0.67
C PHE A 76 -8.85 1.98 0.70
N GLN A 77 -7.53 2.06 0.64
CA GLN A 77 -6.60 0.93 0.68
C GLN A 77 -5.55 1.17 1.77
N ASP A 78 -5.48 0.24 2.72
CA ASP A 78 -4.68 0.36 3.95
C ASP A 78 -3.23 -0.13 3.77
N SER A 79 -2.97 -0.99 2.77
CA SER A 79 -1.65 -1.62 2.59
C SER A 79 -1.35 -1.85 1.13
N MET A 80 -0.10 -1.64 0.71
CA MET A 80 0.38 -1.74 -0.68
C MET A 80 0.20 -3.16 -1.27
N GLY A 81 -1.00 -3.50 -1.69
CA GLY A 81 -1.26 -4.72 -2.43
C GLY A 81 -2.65 -4.76 -3.02
N TYR A 82 -2.76 -5.32 -4.22
CA TYR A 82 -4.03 -5.41 -4.93
C TYR A 82 -4.09 -6.64 -5.84
N TRP A 83 -5.33 -6.99 -6.21
CA TRP A 83 -5.60 -7.94 -7.29
C TRP A 83 -5.91 -7.19 -8.57
N THR A 84 -5.12 -7.39 -9.62
CA THR A 84 -5.23 -6.67 -10.90
C THR A 84 -6.64 -6.79 -11.49
N GLY A 85 -7.21 -8.00 -11.43
CA GLY A 85 -8.56 -8.27 -11.94
C GLY A 85 -9.69 -7.57 -11.18
N LEU A 86 -9.47 -7.19 -9.91
CA LEU A 86 -10.44 -6.40 -9.15
C LEU A 86 -10.27 -4.91 -9.42
N TYR A 87 -9.03 -4.42 -9.34
CA TYR A 87 -8.72 -2.99 -9.45
C TYR A 87 -9.04 -2.38 -10.81
N ALA A 88 -8.87 -3.16 -11.89
CA ALA A 88 -9.16 -2.72 -13.26
C ALA A 88 -10.61 -2.23 -13.49
N HIS A 89 -11.54 -2.54 -12.57
CA HIS A 89 -12.97 -2.26 -12.70
C HIS A 89 -13.53 -1.32 -11.63
N LEU A 90 -12.72 -0.84 -10.68
CA LEU A 90 -13.23 -0.01 -9.57
C LEU A 90 -13.48 1.45 -9.98
N ASN A 91 -12.55 2.05 -10.73
CA ASN A 91 -12.62 3.42 -11.25
C ASN A 91 -13.14 4.48 -10.25
N PRO A 92 -12.52 4.61 -9.05
CA PRO A 92 -12.96 5.57 -8.05
C PRO A 92 -12.68 7.01 -8.52
N ASP A 93 -13.44 7.99 -8.04
CA ASP A 93 -13.11 9.41 -8.25
C ASP A 93 -11.86 9.82 -7.46
N VAL A 94 -11.75 9.33 -6.22
CA VAL A 94 -10.64 9.55 -5.30
C VAL A 94 -10.06 8.21 -4.82
N ALA A 95 -8.74 8.05 -4.87
CA ALA A 95 -8.06 6.89 -4.28
C ALA A 95 -7.19 7.33 -3.10
N LEU A 96 -7.47 6.82 -1.91
CA LEU A 96 -6.60 6.92 -0.72
C LEU A 96 -5.72 5.68 -0.72
N LEU A 97 -4.46 5.86 -1.10
CA LEU A 97 -3.52 4.75 -1.32
C LEU A 97 -2.41 4.74 -0.28
N ALA A 98 -2.12 3.55 0.23
CA ALA A 98 -0.97 3.33 1.09
C ALA A 98 0.32 3.35 0.26
N ALA A 99 1.37 3.97 0.79
CA ALA A 99 2.67 4.07 0.13
C ALA A 99 3.82 3.64 1.06
N ALA A 100 3.68 2.50 1.76
CA ALA A 100 4.75 1.89 2.54
C ALA A 100 4.99 0.40 2.27
N GLY A 101 6.27 0.03 2.30
CA GLY A 101 6.75 -1.33 2.16
C GLY A 101 7.08 -1.70 0.71
N ARG A 102 6.96 -2.99 0.38
CA ARG A 102 7.13 -3.50 -0.99
C ARG A 102 5.78 -4.00 -1.48
N GLY A 103 5.30 -3.43 -2.57
CA GLY A 103 3.97 -3.69 -3.10
C GLY A 103 3.75 -5.16 -3.50
N ASN A 104 2.51 -5.63 -3.35
CA ASN A 104 2.08 -6.99 -3.64
C ASN A 104 1.05 -7.00 -4.78
N ILE A 105 1.43 -7.52 -5.95
CA ILE A 105 0.58 -7.58 -7.12
C ILE A 105 0.21 -9.04 -7.37
N ASP A 106 -1.07 -9.37 -7.26
CA ASP A 106 -1.61 -10.72 -7.51
C ASP A 106 -0.92 -11.84 -6.68
N GLY A 107 -0.44 -11.50 -5.49
CA GLY A 107 0.21 -12.43 -4.55
C GLY A 107 1.74 -12.46 -4.64
N GLU A 108 2.33 -11.69 -5.56
CA GLU A 108 3.78 -11.61 -5.79
C GLU A 108 4.32 -10.20 -5.51
N PRO A 109 5.56 -10.09 -4.99
CA PRO A 109 6.16 -8.79 -4.72
C PRO A 109 6.48 -8.07 -6.03
N ILE A 110 6.24 -6.76 -6.10
CA ILE A 110 6.64 -5.98 -7.27
C ILE A 110 8.14 -6.17 -7.60
N GLN A 111 8.43 -6.32 -8.90
CA GLN A 111 9.77 -6.22 -9.47
C GLN A 111 10.01 -4.77 -9.90
N GLY A 112 10.40 -3.94 -8.94
CA GLY A 112 10.47 -2.51 -9.13
C GLY A 112 10.51 -1.76 -7.83
N SER A 113 10.27 -0.47 -7.94
CA SER A 113 10.27 0.52 -6.87
C SER A 113 8.86 0.74 -6.28
N VAL A 114 8.76 1.64 -5.30
CA VAL A 114 7.48 2.06 -4.72
C VAL A 114 6.69 2.89 -5.73
N GLU A 115 7.35 3.79 -6.44
CA GLU A 115 6.76 4.62 -7.49
C GLU A 115 6.23 3.77 -8.66
N ASP A 116 6.95 2.71 -9.08
CA ASP A 116 6.46 1.76 -10.08
C ASP A 116 5.14 1.09 -9.65
N PHE A 117 4.99 0.80 -8.36
CA PHE A 117 3.77 0.19 -7.83
C PHE A 117 2.60 1.17 -7.87
N ILE A 118 2.81 2.37 -7.31
CA ILE A 118 1.76 3.38 -7.18
C ILE A 118 1.28 3.83 -8.56
N VAL A 119 2.18 3.98 -9.53
CA VAL A 119 1.80 4.29 -10.92
C VAL A 119 0.93 3.19 -11.51
N ARG A 120 1.32 1.90 -11.39
CA ARG A 120 0.50 0.79 -11.92
C ARG A 120 -0.88 0.73 -11.26
N GLU A 121 -0.94 0.99 -9.96
CA GLU A 121 -2.19 1.07 -9.21
C GLU A 121 -3.07 2.21 -9.75
N CYS A 122 -2.49 3.39 -10.00
CA CYS A 122 -3.19 4.54 -10.59
C CYS A 122 -3.61 4.32 -12.05
N GLU A 123 -2.81 3.62 -12.86
CA GLU A 123 -3.16 3.26 -14.25
C GLU A 123 -4.36 2.30 -14.30
N LEU A 124 -4.48 1.38 -13.34
CA LEU A 124 -5.61 0.47 -13.24
C LEU A 124 -6.86 1.17 -12.74
N LEU A 125 -6.72 1.93 -11.65
CA LEU A 125 -7.83 2.61 -10.97
C LEU A 125 -8.31 3.84 -11.74
N ARG A 126 -7.44 4.53 -12.47
CA ARG A 126 -7.75 5.78 -13.20
C ARG A 126 -8.51 6.83 -12.35
N PRO A 127 -8.08 7.12 -11.11
CA PRO A 127 -8.74 8.11 -10.28
C PRO A 127 -8.54 9.52 -10.83
N ARG A 128 -9.38 10.47 -10.42
CA ARG A 128 -9.13 11.90 -10.67
C ARG A 128 -8.14 12.48 -9.66
N ARG A 129 -8.18 11.97 -8.43
CA ARG A 129 -7.31 12.40 -7.33
C ARG A 129 -6.77 11.20 -6.56
N VAL A 130 -5.49 11.25 -6.23
CA VAL A 130 -4.82 10.29 -5.36
C VAL A 130 -4.37 11.00 -4.10
N ILE A 131 -4.69 10.43 -2.94
CA ILE A 131 -4.18 10.85 -1.65
C ILE A 131 -3.23 9.75 -1.16
N LEU A 132 -1.96 10.10 -0.99
CA LEU A 132 -0.97 9.17 -0.47
C LEU A 132 -0.99 9.24 1.06
N GLY A 133 -1.22 8.09 1.69
CA GLY A 133 -1.16 7.91 3.13
C GLY A 133 -0.26 6.74 3.51
N HIS A 134 -0.13 6.50 4.82
CA HIS A 134 0.64 5.36 5.34
C HIS A 134 2.05 5.24 4.75
N HIS A 135 2.69 6.37 4.45
CA HIS A 135 4.04 6.42 3.90
C HIS A 135 5.09 6.66 5.00
N ASP A 136 4.66 7.16 6.15
CA ASP A 136 5.50 7.40 7.32
C ASP A 136 5.70 6.15 8.18
N ASN A 137 6.77 6.14 8.98
CA ASN A 137 7.00 5.11 10.00
C ASN A 137 6.20 5.38 11.27
N PHE A 138 4.88 5.55 11.15
CA PHE A 138 3.98 5.83 12.27
C PHE A 138 4.09 4.78 13.40
N ALA A 139 4.47 3.54 13.07
CA ALA A 139 4.64 2.44 14.00
C ALA A 139 5.99 2.47 14.76
N GLY A 140 6.89 3.42 14.45
CA GLY A 140 8.18 3.59 15.11
C GLY A 140 9.11 2.39 14.98
N ILE A 141 8.99 1.62 13.89
CA ILE A 141 9.76 0.39 13.68
C ILE A 141 11.15 0.77 13.20
N GLU A 142 12.18 0.47 13.98
CA GLU A 142 13.57 0.70 13.59
C GLU A 142 13.90 0.02 12.24
N GLY A 143 14.42 0.79 11.29
CA GLY A 143 14.80 0.31 9.96
C GLY A 143 13.64 0.04 9.00
N ALA A 144 12.38 0.31 9.38
CA ALA A 144 11.29 0.39 8.43
C ALA A 144 11.44 1.64 7.54
N PRO A 145 11.05 1.57 6.25
CA PRO A 145 11.02 2.76 5.40
C PRO A 145 10.11 3.81 6.02
N ASP A 146 10.67 4.99 6.24
CA ASP A 146 9.94 6.20 6.61
C ASP A 146 9.96 7.12 5.39
N ILE A 147 8.93 7.02 4.57
CA ILE A 147 8.84 7.76 3.31
C ILE A 147 8.35 9.17 3.63
N THR A 148 9.29 9.96 4.10
CA THR A 148 9.13 11.41 4.32
C THR A 148 9.37 12.21 3.06
N ASP A 149 10.13 11.66 2.11
CA ASP A 149 10.34 12.24 0.78
C ASP A 149 9.53 11.45 -0.27
N LEU A 150 8.41 12.03 -0.69
CA LEU A 150 7.55 11.50 -1.73
C LEU A 150 7.97 11.94 -3.14
N THR A 151 9.02 12.74 -3.31
CA THR A 151 9.42 13.31 -4.61
C THR A 151 9.51 12.26 -5.72
N PRO A 152 10.14 11.08 -5.54
CA PRO A 152 10.21 10.08 -6.61
C PRO A 152 8.84 9.56 -7.05
N VAL A 153 7.88 9.44 -6.11
CA VAL A 153 6.52 9.02 -6.41
C VAL A 153 5.77 10.11 -7.15
N LEU A 154 5.90 11.37 -6.71
CA LEU A 154 5.23 12.52 -7.32
C LEU A 154 5.72 12.76 -8.75
N GLU A 155 7.03 12.73 -8.98
CA GLU A 155 7.63 12.90 -10.32
C GLU A 155 7.18 11.81 -11.29
N GLU A 156 7.12 10.56 -10.83
CA GLU A 156 6.73 9.43 -11.66
C GLU A 156 5.22 9.42 -11.97
N LEU A 157 4.37 9.83 -11.02
CA LEU A 157 2.94 10.04 -11.25
C LEU A 157 2.66 11.20 -12.22
N ASP A 158 3.36 12.33 -12.10
CA ASP A 158 3.25 13.44 -13.05
C ASP A 158 3.66 13.00 -14.46
N ARG A 159 4.71 12.19 -14.55
CA ARG A 159 5.21 11.67 -15.83
C ARG A 159 4.24 10.70 -16.52
N VAL A 160 3.65 9.76 -15.78
CA VAL A 160 2.85 8.65 -16.36
C VAL A 160 1.36 8.95 -16.36
N THR A 161 0.87 9.67 -15.34
CA THR A 161 -0.54 9.98 -15.14
C THR A 161 -0.77 11.49 -14.90
N PRO A 162 -0.36 12.38 -15.84
CA PRO A 162 -0.37 13.85 -15.63
C PRO A 162 -1.76 14.47 -15.36
N GLY A 163 -2.84 13.72 -15.58
CA GLY A 163 -4.21 14.16 -15.30
C GLY A 163 -4.70 13.84 -13.88
N VAL A 164 -3.89 13.13 -13.08
CA VAL A 164 -4.24 12.74 -11.71
C VAL A 164 -3.71 13.80 -10.75
N GLU A 165 -4.60 14.39 -9.95
CA GLU A 165 -4.20 15.27 -8.87
C GLU A 165 -3.62 14.45 -7.72
N VAL A 166 -2.38 14.71 -7.31
CA VAL A 166 -1.74 14.01 -6.19
C VAL A 166 -1.69 14.91 -4.96
N VAL A 167 -2.20 14.41 -3.83
CA VAL A 167 -2.25 15.12 -2.55
C VAL A 167 -1.54 14.29 -1.48
N PRO A 168 -0.33 14.67 -1.04
CA PRO A 168 0.32 14.01 0.10
C PRO A 168 -0.44 14.33 1.39
N MET A 169 -0.55 13.36 2.30
CA MET A 169 -1.25 13.53 3.58
C MET A 169 -0.33 13.22 4.76
N GLU A 170 -0.04 14.25 5.55
CA GLU A 170 0.72 14.13 6.79
C GLU A 170 -0.11 13.53 7.93
N LEU A 171 0.56 12.99 8.95
CA LEU A 171 -0.08 12.47 10.16
C LEU A 171 -0.94 13.56 10.84
N GLY A 172 -2.23 13.27 11.03
CA GLY A 172 -3.20 14.21 11.60
C GLY A 172 -3.65 15.32 10.64
N GLY A 173 -3.16 15.29 9.40
CA GLY A 173 -3.61 16.17 8.32
C GLY A 173 -5.08 15.97 7.97
N ARG A 174 -5.63 16.95 7.27
CA ARG A 174 -7.01 16.91 6.75
C ARG A 174 -7.01 17.30 5.28
N VAL A 175 -7.69 16.49 4.47
CA VAL A 175 -7.90 16.77 3.04
C VAL A 175 -9.39 16.88 2.79
N THR A 176 -9.81 17.98 2.15
CA THR A 176 -11.18 18.16 1.67
C THR A 176 -11.31 17.54 0.28
N LEU A 177 -12.28 16.64 0.12
CA LEU A 177 -12.47 15.91 -1.14
C LEU A 177 -13.31 16.69 -2.15
N TRP A 178 -14.29 17.46 -1.68
CA TRP A 178 -15.28 18.19 -2.47
C TRP A 178 -15.53 19.58 -1.90
#